data_AF-A0A328YK29-F1
#
_entry.id   AF-A0A328YK29-F1
#
_cell.length_a   1.000
_cell.length_b   1.000
_cell.length_c   1.000
_cell.angle_alpha   90.00
_cell.angle_beta   90.00
_cell.angle_gamma   90.00
#
_symmetry.space_group_name_H-M   'P 1'
#
loop_
_entity.id
_entity.type
_entity.pdbx_description
1 polymer ?
#
loop_
_entity_poly.entity_id
_entity_poly.type
_entity_poly.pdbx_seq_one_letter_code
_entity_poly.pdbx_strand_id
1 'polypeptide(L)'
;MIDFIKFKITDEALINEVWNNNILVYEGKSEKRFDDEIKELVTKSYKNLYFTKYQNRLEIKGSIHCYFNDEPHNANDFYISDCIDTIIEIKTIFNLDLNKCYLINLEYAVNINPNILVSDLILNLIYHEKRPFNRPKNFDYKIAGNEAYKQIKAYDKSMQFPNQCDNTFRFEVKTKQAKFINSLGVFTLQNLTDRKYYNTLINSLLIEWDNVLLFDKSKTIDDKFFNTNFWEDILKNGNRNKFNNQKKLYYKKLGNENLHTIIKKQIERKAQLLKCVHIPTTINLETAQYGVLF
;
A
#
# COMPACT_ATOMS: atom_id res chain seq x y z
N MET A 1 0.05 1.67 7.06
CA MET A 1 -0.72 2.85 6.59
C MET A 1 -0.20 3.32 5.26
N ILE A 2 0.74 4.29 5.20
CA ILE A 2 1.36 4.76 3.95
C ILE A 2 2.74 4.15 3.84
N ASP A 3 3.00 3.43 2.76
CA ASP A 3 4.29 2.78 2.52
C ASP A 3 5.19 3.66 1.67
N PHE A 4 4.66 4.13 0.53
CA PHE A 4 5.42 4.88 -0.46
C PHE A 4 4.71 6.17 -0.85
N ILE A 5 5.49 7.24 -1.03
CA ILE A 5 5.01 8.50 -1.59
C ILE A 5 5.77 8.84 -2.87
N LYS A 6 5.11 9.54 -3.78
CA LYS A 6 5.75 10.30 -4.83
C LYS A 6 5.03 11.63 -4.98
N PHE A 7 5.77 12.72 -4.94
CA PHE A 7 5.25 14.06 -5.11
C PHE A 7 6.17 14.91 -6.00
N LYS A 8 5.65 16.05 -6.45
CA LYS A 8 6.41 17.04 -7.20
C LYS A 8 6.31 18.42 -6.57
N ILE A 9 7.36 19.20 -6.77
CA ILE A 9 7.43 20.63 -6.49
C ILE A 9 7.65 21.33 -7.82
N THR A 10 6.92 22.41 -8.08
CA THR A 10 7.06 23.25 -9.29
C THR A 10 7.50 24.69 -8.97
N ASP A 11 7.57 25.03 -7.69
CA ASP A 11 8.05 26.32 -7.21
C ASP A 11 9.57 26.38 -7.28
N GLU A 12 10.11 27.30 -8.06
CA GLU A 12 11.54 27.34 -8.39
C GLU A 12 12.43 27.63 -7.18
N ALA A 13 12.00 28.54 -6.30
CA ALA A 13 12.74 28.87 -5.08
C ALA A 13 12.86 27.63 -4.18
N LEU A 14 11.74 26.95 -3.93
CA LEU A 14 11.72 25.72 -3.14
C LEU A 14 12.53 24.58 -3.80
N ILE A 15 12.46 24.44 -5.12
CA ILE A 15 13.28 23.45 -5.85
C ILE A 15 14.77 23.71 -5.60
N ASN A 16 15.21 24.96 -5.74
CA ASN A 16 16.61 25.31 -5.60
C ASN A 16 17.10 25.12 -4.16
N GLU A 17 16.28 25.45 -3.17
CA GLU A 17 16.57 25.19 -1.76
C GLU A 17 16.75 23.70 -1.48
N VAL A 18 15.76 22.88 -1.83
CA VAL A 18 15.80 21.43 -1.57
C VAL A 18 16.96 20.76 -2.33
N TRP A 19 17.15 21.11 -3.61
CA TRP A 19 18.13 20.44 -4.47
C TRP A 19 19.59 20.71 -4.08
N ASN A 20 19.85 21.89 -3.52
CA ASN A 20 21.18 22.31 -3.10
C ASN A 20 21.50 21.95 -1.64
N ASN A 21 20.59 21.26 -0.95
CA ASN A 21 20.84 20.74 0.38
C ASN A 21 22.01 19.74 0.36
N ASN A 22 22.98 19.95 1.26
CA ASN A 22 24.25 19.21 1.30
C ASN A 22 24.11 17.78 1.82
N ILE A 23 23.00 17.43 2.47
CA ILE A 23 22.75 16.06 2.95
C ILE A 23 22.35 15.10 1.82
N LEU A 24 22.00 15.63 0.64
CA LEU A 24 21.63 14.82 -0.51
C LEU A 24 22.85 14.18 -1.15
N VAL A 25 22.85 12.85 -1.24
CA VAL A 25 23.93 12.06 -1.83
C VAL A 25 23.66 11.84 -3.32
N TYR A 26 24.67 11.98 -4.17
CA TYR A 26 24.54 11.66 -5.59
C TYR A 26 24.37 10.16 -5.81
N GLU A 27 23.31 9.76 -6.50
CA GLU A 27 23.05 8.34 -6.83
C GLU A 27 23.41 8.01 -8.28
N GLY A 28 23.22 8.96 -9.19
CA GLY A 28 23.45 8.70 -10.60
C GLY A 28 22.77 9.69 -11.53
N LYS A 29 22.91 9.39 -12.81
CA LYS A 29 22.28 10.12 -13.90
C LYS A 29 21.58 9.17 -14.86
N SER A 30 20.56 9.67 -15.53
CA SER A 30 19.80 8.97 -16.55
C SER A 30 19.45 9.93 -17.67
N GLU A 31 19.09 9.41 -18.84
CA GLU A 31 18.68 10.21 -19.98
C GLU A 31 17.20 10.00 -20.27
N LYS A 32 16.51 11.08 -20.63
CA LYS A 32 15.11 11.00 -21.01
C LYS A 32 14.80 11.93 -22.18
N ARG A 33 14.08 11.41 -23.16
CA ARG A 33 13.60 12.19 -24.30
C ARG A 33 12.46 13.12 -23.87
N PHE A 34 12.56 14.39 -24.23
CA PHE A 34 11.57 15.44 -24.03
C PHE A 34 11.52 16.29 -25.29
N ASP A 35 10.36 16.34 -25.97
CA ASP A 35 10.14 17.11 -27.20
C ASP A 35 11.28 16.96 -28.21
N ASP A 36 11.60 15.70 -28.50
CA ASP A 36 12.68 15.28 -29.41
C ASP A 36 14.14 15.55 -28.96
N GLU A 37 14.34 16.15 -27.79
CA GLU A 37 15.66 16.32 -27.18
C GLU A 37 15.95 15.26 -26.11
N ILE A 38 17.18 14.75 -26.05
CA ILE A 38 17.64 13.93 -24.93
C ILE A 38 18.12 14.85 -23.81
N LYS A 39 17.55 14.68 -22.62
CA LYS A 39 17.92 15.47 -21.44
C LYS A 39 18.45 14.58 -20.34
N GLU A 40 19.56 14.99 -19.76
CA GLU A 40 20.15 14.33 -18.60
C GLU A 40 19.32 14.67 -17.34
N LEU A 41 19.04 13.66 -16.53
CA LEU A 41 18.34 13.74 -15.26
C LEU A 41 19.26 13.19 -14.18
N VAL A 42 19.67 14.07 -13.27
CA VAL A 42 20.42 13.71 -12.08
C VAL A 42 19.46 13.22 -11.00
N THR A 43 19.84 12.15 -10.30
CA THR A 43 19.16 11.66 -9.11
C THR A 43 20.07 11.77 -7.89
N LYS A 44 19.52 12.31 -6.81
CA LYS A 44 20.13 12.30 -5.48
C LYS A 44 19.25 11.51 -4.50
N SER A 45 19.79 11.09 -3.37
CA SER A 45 19.06 10.36 -2.34
C SER A 45 19.28 10.90 -0.93
N TYR A 46 18.37 10.53 -0.04
CA TYR A 46 18.51 10.63 1.41
C TYR A 46 17.55 9.64 2.08
N LYS A 47 18.04 8.73 2.92
CA LYS A 47 17.24 7.76 3.71
C LYS A 47 16.02 7.17 2.97
N ASN A 48 16.23 6.38 1.91
CA ASN A 48 15.15 5.79 1.08
C ASN A 48 14.27 6.77 0.28
N LEU A 49 14.56 8.08 0.31
CA LEU A 49 13.98 9.08 -0.59
C LEU A 49 14.92 9.36 -1.75
N TYR A 50 14.35 9.51 -2.94
CA TYR A 50 15.06 9.78 -4.19
C TYR A 50 14.50 11.04 -4.82
N PHE A 51 15.40 11.95 -5.18
CA PHE A 51 15.15 13.28 -5.69
C PHE A 51 15.62 13.31 -7.14
N THR A 52 14.72 13.58 -8.08
CA THR A 52 15.05 13.70 -9.51
C THR A 52 14.65 15.09 -10.00
N LYS A 53 15.63 15.89 -10.38
CA LYS A 53 15.41 17.25 -10.91
C LYS A 53 15.10 17.18 -12.41
N TYR A 54 13.93 17.69 -12.78
CA TYR A 54 13.52 17.96 -14.15
C TYR A 54 13.63 19.45 -14.43
N GLN A 55 13.45 19.85 -15.70
CA GLN A 55 13.54 21.25 -16.12
C GLN A 55 12.56 22.17 -15.37
N ASN A 56 11.34 21.70 -15.11
CA ASN A 56 10.26 22.50 -14.54
C ASN A 56 9.72 21.98 -13.20
N ARG A 57 10.36 20.96 -12.63
CA ARG A 57 9.92 20.36 -11.37
C ARG A 57 11.01 19.55 -10.70
N LEU A 58 10.89 19.39 -9.39
CA LEU A 58 11.60 18.37 -8.63
C LEU A 58 10.60 17.26 -8.30
N GLU A 59 10.92 16.01 -8.63
CA GLU A 59 10.15 14.84 -8.15
C GLU A 59 10.88 14.19 -7.00
N ILE A 60 10.16 13.91 -5.92
CA ILE A 60 10.67 13.23 -4.73
C ILE A 60 9.81 11.99 -4.51
N LYS A 61 10.45 10.84 -4.33
CA LYS A 61 9.77 9.56 -4.15
C LYS A 61 10.52 8.65 -3.20
N GLY A 62 9.82 7.78 -2.48
CA GLY A 62 10.48 6.82 -1.60
C GLY A 62 9.50 6.13 -0.66
N SER A 63 9.98 5.08 0.01
CA SER A 63 9.23 4.47 1.10
C SER A 63 9.44 5.29 2.36
N ILE A 64 8.41 5.99 2.82
CA ILE A 64 8.47 6.71 4.09
C ILE A 64 8.46 5.76 5.29
N HIS A 65 8.00 4.52 5.10
CA HIS A 65 8.07 3.49 6.12
C HIS A 65 9.51 2.98 6.28
N CYS A 66 10.23 2.70 5.19
CA CYS A 66 11.66 2.39 5.28
C CYS A 66 12.48 3.59 5.78
N TYR A 67 12.09 4.82 5.44
CA TYR A 67 12.67 6.04 6.03
C TYR A 67 12.51 6.03 7.55
N PHE A 68 11.29 5.80 8.05
CA PHE A 68 10.98 5.78 9.48
C PHE A 68 11.76 4.69 10.24
N ASN A 69 11.87 3.50 9.65
CA ASN A 69 12.60 2.39 10.27
C ASN A 69 14.12 2.56 10.23
N ASP A 70 14.63 3.53 9.46
CA ASP A 70 16.05 3.70 9.12
C ASP A 70 16.71 2.41 8.56
N GLU A 71 15.90 1.53 7.98
CA GLU A 71 16.26 0.20 7.53
C GLU A 71 15.49 -0.14 6.24
N PRO A 72 16.00 -1.03 5.36
CA PRO A 72 15.36 -1.35 4.09
C PRO A 72 14.16 -2.31 4.24
N HIS A 73 13.37 -2.16 5.32
CA HIS A 73 12.17 -2.94 5.56
C HIS A 73 10.96 -2.08 5.94
N ASN A 74 9.79 -2.65 5.72
CA ASN A 74 8.50 -2.03 6.02
C ASN A 74 7.50 -3.10 6.51
N ALA A 75 7.99 -4.12 7.22
CA ALA A 75 7.23 -5.28 7.67
C ALA A 75 6.45 -5.04 8.98
N ASN A 76 6.97 -4.17 9.84
CA ASN A 76 6.33 -3.74 11.08
C ASN A 76 5.08 -2.87 10.83
N ASP A 77 4.41 -2.52 11.92
CA ASP A 77 3.31 -1.57 11.88
C ASP A 77 3.84 -0.15 11.76
N PHE A 78 3.25 0.60 10.82
CA PHE A 78 3.51 2.02 10.65
C PHE A 78 2.22 2.78 10.94
N TYR A 79 2.16 3.34 12.15
CA TYR A 79 0.97 3.98 12.68
C TYR A 79 0.75 5.32 11.97
N ILE A 80 -0.48 5.83 12.07
CA ILE A 80 -0.83 7.13 11.47
C ILE A 80 -0.02 8.26 12.12
N SER A 81 0.23 8.20 13.43
CA SER A 81 1.12 9.15 14.11
C SER A 81 2.50 9.16 13.45
N ASP A 82 3.09 7.99 13.29
CA ASP A 82 4.45 7.83 12.78
C ASP A 82 4.55 8.30 11.32
N CYS A 83 3.51 8.06 10.52
CA CYS A 83 3.41 8.60 9.16
C CYS A 83 3.41 10.15 9.17
N ILE A 84 2.62 10.76 10.06
CA ILE A 84 2.52 12.23 10.18
C ILE A 84 3.85 12.81 10.65
N ASP A 85 4.44 12.22 11.69
CA ASP A 85 5.70 12.67 12.29
C ASP A 85 6.84 12.55 11.27
N THR A 86 6.89 11.45 10.52
CA THR A 86 7.86 11.26 9.42
C THR A 86 7.71 12.34 8.35
N ILE A 87 6.49 12.72 7.97
CA ILE A 87 6.26 13.79 6.99
C ILE A 87 6.70 15.16 7.55
N ILE A 88 6.46 15.41 8.84
CA ILE A 88 6.89 16.65 9.52
C ILE A 88 8.42 16.71 9.67
N GLU A 89 9.07 15.57 9.91
CA GLU A 89 10.53 15.47 9.94
C GLU A 89 11.12 15.77 8.55
N ILE A 90 10.63 15.10 7.50
CA ILE A 90 11.04 15.37 6.10
C ILE A 90 10.81 16.84 5.74
N LYS A 91 9.67 17.42 6.17
CA LYS A 91 9.39 18.85 6.01
C LYS A 91 10.48 19.70 6.61
N THR A 92 10.88 19.40 7.84
CA THR A 92 11.87 20.18 8.60
C THR A 92 13.26 20.07 7.98
N ILE A 93 13.68 18.86 7.62
CA ILE A 93 15.01 18.57 7.04
C ILE A 93 15.23 19.30 5.71
N PHE A 94 14.21 19.33 4.86
CA PHE A 94 14.29 19.91 3.52
C PHE A 94 13.61 21.28 3.41
N ASN A 95 13.21 21.87 4.54
CA ASN A 95 12.43 23.11 4.63
C ASN A 95 11.25 23.17 3.63
N LEU A 96 10.46 22.09 3.57
CA LEU A 96 9.38 21.97 2.60
C LEU A 96 8.18 22.85 2.97
N ASP A 97 7.64 23.56 1.98
CA ASP A 97 6.23 23.96 2.00
C ASP A 97 5.38 22.78 1.52
N LEU A 98 4.71 22.10 2.47
CA LEU A 98 3.88 20.93 2.18
C LEU A 98 2.70 21.24 1.25
N ASN A 99 2.24 22.50 1.15
CA ASN A 99 1.19 22.89 0.21
C ASN A 99 1.70 22.96 -1.23
N LYS A 100 3.01 23.15 -1.44
CA LYS A 100 3.65 23.13 -2.77
C LYS A 100 4.12 21.74 -3.19
N CYS A 101 3.95 20.74 -2.33
CA CYS A 101 4.33 19.35 -2.56
C CYS A 101 3.15 18.53 -3.08
N TYR A 102 2.91 18.55 -4.38
CA TYR A 102 1.76 17.90 -5.03
C TYR A 102 1.96 16.40 -5.21
N LEU A 103 1.05 15.59 -4.67
CA LEU A 103 1.10 14.14 -4.77
C LEU A 103 0.88 13.67 -6.22
N ILE A 104 1.68 12.68 -6.61
CA ILE A 104 1.57 11.97 -7.89
C ILE A 104 1.17 10.51 -7.64
N ASN A 105 1.82 9.86 -6.68
CA ASN A 105 1.57 8.47 -6.32
C ASN A 105 1.61 8.29 -4.80
N LEU A 106 0.86 7.28 -4.35
CA LEU A 106 0.76 6.85 -2.97
C LEU A 106 0.62 5.33 -2.97
N GLU A 107 1.37 4.64 -2.12
CA GLU A 107 1.08 3.26 -1.76
C GLU A 107 0.61 3.25 -0.32
N TYR A 108 -0.58 2.70 -0.07
CA TYR A 108 -1.10 2.53 1.27
C TYR A 108 -1.61 1.10 1.48
N ALA A 109 -1.27 0.54 2.64
CA ALA A 109 -1.39 -0.87 2.92
C ALA A 109 -1.66 -1.17 4.40
N VAL A 110 -2.20 -2.36 4.63
CA VAL A 110 -2.25 -3.00 5.94
C VAL A 110 -1.57 -4.37 5.89
N ASN A 111 -0.94 -4.74 7.01
CA ASN A 111 -0.41 -6.07 7.27
C ASN A 111 -1.34 -6.78 8.25
N ILE A 112 -1.79 -7.98 7.95
CA ILE A 112 -2.57 -8.79 8.89
C ILE A 112 -1.96 -10.19 9.00
N ASN A 113 -2.23 -10.86 10.12
CA ASN A 113 -1.88 -12.25 10.34
C ASN A 113 -3.17 -13.07 10.32
N PRO A 114 -3.56 -13.62 9.16
CA PRO A 114 -4.77 -14.42 9.06
C PRO A 114 -4.60 -15.79 9.74
N ASN A 115 -5.71 -16.37 10.20
CA ASN A 115 -5.73 -17.72 10.78
C ASN A 115 -5.75 -18.81 9.68
N ILE A 116 -5.08 -18.55 8.55
CA ILE A 116 -4.83 -19.46 7.44
C ILE A 116 -3.44 -19.15 6.90
N LEU A 117 -2.83 -20.08 6.17
CA LEU A 117 -1.57 -19.80 5.49
C LEU A 117 -1.80 -18.69 4.44
N VAL A 118 -0.93 -17.69 4.43
CA VAL A 118 -1.04 -16.57 3.49
C VAL A 118 -0.85 -17.05 2.05
N SER A 119 0.01 -18.04 1.81
CA SER A 119 0.14 -18.69 0.50
C SER A 119 -1.20 -19.24 -0.03
N ASP A 120 -2.01 -19.87 0.84
CA ASP A 120 -3.35 -20.36 0.50
C ASP A 120 -4.34 -19.22 0.25
N LEU A 121 -4.27 -18.15 1.07
CA LEU A 121 -5.08 -16.94 0.86
C LEU A 121 -4.79 -16.33 -0.51
N ILE A 122 -3.50 -16.11 -0.82
CA ILE A 122 -3.05 -15.55 -2.09
C ILE A 122 -3.51 -16.44 -3.24
N LEU A 123 -3.32 -17.76 -3.17
CA LEU A 123 -3.74 -18.69 -4.20
C LEU A 123 -5.21 -18.52 -4.60
N ASN A 124 -6.08 -18.27 -3.62
CA ASN A 124 -7.52 -18.17 -3.83
C ASN A 124 -8.04 -16.76 -4.20
N LEU A 125 -7.20 -15.73 -4.28
CA LEU A 125 -7.59 -14.41 -4.81
C LEU A 125 -7.74 -14.46 -6.34
N ILE A 126 -8.97 -14.40 -6.86
CA ILE A 126 -9.22 -14.67 -8.29
C ILE A 126 -9.36 -13.38 -9.09
N TYR A 127 -10.23 -12.46 -8.66
CA TYR A 127 -10.44 -11.18 -9.34
C TYR A 127 -10.42 -10.02 -8.35
N HIS A 128 -10.02 -8.85 -8.84
CA HIS A 128 -10.39 -7.56 -8.27
C HIS A 128 -11.23 -6.81 -9.29
N GLU A 129 -12.40 -6.33 -8.85
CA GLU A 129 -13.45 -5.86 -9.75
C GLU A 129 -13.73 -6.94 -10.82
N LYS A 130 -13.48 -6.62 -12.10
CA LYS A 130 -13.65 -7.54 -13.25
C LYS A 130 -12.32 -7.96 -13.87
N ARG A 131 -11.20 -7.72 -13.16
CA ARG A 131 -9.85 -8.00 -13.66
C ARG A 131 -9.25 -9.16 -12.89
N PRO A 132 -8.74 -10.20 -13.56
CA PRO A 132 -8.10 -11.29 -12.87
C PRO A 132 -6.84 -10.80 -12.15
N PHE A 133 -6.53 -11.41 -11.00
CA PHE A 133 -5.24 -11.24 -10.38
C PHE A 133 -4.17 -11.99 -11.17
N ASN A 134 -3.11 -11.27 -11.54
CA ASN A 134 -1.93 -11.80 -12.23
C ASN A 134 -0.78 -12.01 -11.25
N ARG A 135 0.16 -12.89 -11.62
CA ARG A 135 1.40 -13.17 -10.88
C ARG A 135 2.61 -12.66 -11.66
N PRO A 136 3.10 -11.43 -11.39
CA PRO A 136 4.21 -10.86 -12.15
C PRO A 136 5.60 -11.36 -11.71
N LYS A 137 5.72 -11.96 -10.51
CA LYS A 137 7.03 -12.35 -9.94
C LYS A 137 7.04 -13.80 -9.44
N ASN A 138 6.31 -14.07 -8.36
CA ASN A 138 6.27 -15.36 -7.66
C ASN A 138 4.83 -15.75 -7.28
N PHE A 139 4.67 -16.96 -6.75
CA PHE A 139 3.36 -17.51 -6.35
C PHE A 139 2.71 -16.73 -5.21
N ASP A 140 3.52 -16.10 -4.37
CA ASP A 140 3.12 -15.40 -3.15
C ASP A 140 2.74 -13.94 -3.38
N TYR A 141 2.69 -13.50 -4.64
CA TYR A 141 2.39 -12.12 -5.00
C TYR A 141 1.36 -12.07 -6.13
N LYS A 142 0.27 -11.36 -5.89
CA LYS A 142 -0.77 -11.09 -6.87
C LYS A 142 -0.99 -9.60 -7.06
N ILE A 143 -1.23 -9.21 -8.31
CA ILE A 143 -1.57 -7.85 -8.69
C ILE A 143 -2.78 -7.82 -9.62
N ALA A 144 -3.67 -6.86 -9.40
CA ALA A 144 -4.80 -6.59 -10.28
C ALA A 144 -5.04 -5.09 -10.41
N GLY A 145 -6.00 -4.70 -11.25
CA GLY A 145 -6.38 -3.30 -11.45
C GLY A 145 -5.88 -2.73 -12.78
N ASN A 146 -5.84 -1.41 -12.86
CA ASN A 146 -5.47 -0.68 -14.07
C ASN A 146 -4.06 -0.10 -13.94
N GLU A 147 -3.15 -0.59 -14.75
CA GLU A 147 -1.73 -0.19 -14.74
C GLU A 147 -1.53 1.32 -14.92
N ALA A 148 -2.44 1.98 -15.62
CA ALA A 148 -2.39 3.43 -15.80
C ALA A 148 -2.85 4.20 -14.56
N TYR A 149 -3.84 3.70 -13.80
CA TYR A 149 -4.52 4.49 -12.76
C TYR A 149 -4.25 4.01 -11.32
N LYS A 150 -4.45 2.71 -11.05
CA LYS A 150 -4.40 2.12 -9.71
C LYS A 150 -4.21 0.61 -9.81
N GLN A 151 -3.30 0.09 -9.00
CA GLN A 151 -3.05 -1.35 -8.86
C GLN A 151 -3.35 -1.78 -7.43
N ILE A 152 -3.96 -2.96 -7.28
CA ILE A 152 -4.12 -3.65 -6.02
C ILE A 152 -3.08 -4.73 -5.95
N LYS A 153 -2.28 -4.72 -4.89
CA LYS A 153 -1.31 -5.77 -4.60
C LYS A 153 -1.77 -6.54 -3.38
N ALA A 154 -1.64 -7.85 -3.45
CA ALA A 154 -1.98 -8.77 -2.39
C ALA A 154 -0.86 -9.81 -2.33
N TYR A 155 -0.11 -9.87 -1.25
CA TYR A 155 1.07 -10.72 -1.19
C TYR A 155 1.44 -11.18 0.22
N ASP A 156 2.23 -12.24 0.26
CA ASP A 156 2.90 -12.72 1.46
C ASP A 156 4.10 -11.83 1.81
N LYS A 157 3.97 -11.06 2.89
CA LYS A 157 4.99 -10.14 3.36
C LYS A 157 6.12 -10.86 4.09
N SER A 158 5.83 -11.98 4.74
CA SER A 158 6.82 -12.85 5.38
C SER A 158 7.80 -13.43 4.35
N MET A 159 7.35 -13.70 3.12
CA MET A 159 8.27 -14.10 2.03
C MET A 159 9.22 -12.98 1.59
N GLN A 160 8.83 -11.70 1.76
CA GLN A 160 9.71 -10.57 1.46
C GLN A 160 10.67 -10.27 2.62
N PHE A 161 10.21 -10.42 3.86
CA PHE A 161 10.98 -10.10 5.07
C PHE A 161 10.84 -11.21 6.12
N PRO A 162 11.42 -12.41 5.88
CA PRO A 162 11.20 -13.59 6.72
C PRO A 162 11.72 -13.43 8.14
N ASN A 163 12.70 -12.54 8.35
CA ASN A 163 13.26 -12.25 9.69
C ASN A 163 12.47 -11.17 10.46
N GLN A 164 11.45 -10.57 9.85
CA GLN A 164 10.72 -9.42 10.43
C GLN A 164 9.25 -9.70 10.69
N CYS A 165 8.66 -10.67 9.98
CA CYS A 165 7.29 -11.09 10.21
C CYS A 165 7.07 -12.53 9.73
N ASP A 166 6.04 -13.17 10.28
CA ASP A 166 5.60 -14.52 9.92
C ASP A 166 4.13 -14.50 9.48
N ASN A 167 3.78 -15.38 8.55
CA ASN A 167 2.44 -15.56 7.97
C ASN A 167 1.67 -14.24 7.81
N THR A 168 2.30 -13.25 7.17
CA THR A 168 1.79 -11.88 7.13
C THR A 168 1.24 -11.54 5.76
N PHE A 169 -0.07 -11.33 5.66
CA PHE A 169 -0.73 -10.89 4.43
C PHE A 169 -0.67 -9.38 4.33
N ARG A 170 -0.12 -8.86 3.22
CA ARG A 170 -0.21 -7.43 2.88
C ARG A 170 -1.24 -7.23 1.79
N PHE A 171 -2.21 -6.35 2.08
CA PHE A 171 -3.14 -5.81 1.09
C PHE A 171 -2.83 -4.33 0.87
N GLU A 172 -2.53 -3.95 -0.37
CA GLU A 172 -1.99 -2.63 -0.71
C GLU A 172 -2.68 -2.05 -1.93
N VAL A 173 -3.00 -0.75 -1.84
CA VAL A 173 -3.42 0.06 -2.96
C VAL A 173 -2.25 0.92 -3.43
N LYS A 174 -1.78 0.68 -4.66
CA LYS A 174 -0.78 1.50 -5.34
C LYS A 174 -1.47 2.42 -6.34
N THR A 175 -1.43 3.72 -6.09
CA THR A 175 -1.92 4.71 -7.04
C THR A 175 -0.84 5.01 -8.09
N LYS A 176 -1.24 5.17 -9.35
CA LYS A 176 -0.32 5.40 -10.48
C LYS A 176 -0.37 6.83 -11.00
N GLN A 177 -1.50 7.51 -10.81
CA GLN A 177 -1.71 8.90 -11.22
C GLN A 177 -2.36 9.69 -10.09
N ALA A 178 -2.05 11.00 -10.07
CA ALA A 178 -2.67 11.96 -9.17
C ALA A 178 -4.21 11.96 -9.28
N LYS A 179 -4.77 11.67 -10.47
CA LYS A 179 -6.22 11.64 -10.70
C LYS A 179 -6.98 10.79 -9.68
N PHE A 180 -6.45 9.61 -9.33
CA PHE A 180 -7.12 8.75 -8.34
C PHE A 180 -6.99 9.33 -6.92
N ILE A 181 -5.80 9.77 -6.51
CA ILE A 181 -5.58 10.36 -5.18
C ILE A 181 -6.41 11.64 -4.99
N ASN A 182 -6.48 12.48 -6.02
CA ASN A 182 -7.29 13.70 -6.04
C ASN A 182 -8.79 13.41 -5.92
N SER A 183 -9.26 12.28 -6.48
CA SER A 183 -10.66 11.85 -6.30
C SER A 183 -11.01 11.48 -4.85
N LEU A 184 -9.99 11.23 -4.02
CA LEU A 184 -10.11 11.04 -2.57
C LEU A 184 -9.98 12.37 -1.79
N GLY A 185 -9.84 13.51 -2.49
CA GLY A 185 -9.64 14.82 -1.88
C GLY A 185 -8.23 15.02 -1.29
N VAL A 186 -7.28 14.15 -1.62
CA VAL A 186 -5.88 14.26 -1.19
C VAL A 186 -5.08 14.79 -2.37
N PHE A 187 -4.39 15.92 -2.19
CA PHE A 187 -3.73 16.65 -3.28
C PHE A 187 -2.26 16.90 -3.00
N THR A 188 -1.91 17.23 -1.75
CA THR A 188 -0.57 17.64 -1.34
C THR A 188 -0.11 16.87 -0.11
N LEU A 189 1.18 16.95 0.21
CA LEU A 189 1.70 16.38 1.46
C LEU A 189 1.05 17.00 2.70
N GLN A 190 0.55 18.24 2.62
CA GLN A 190 -0.17 18.87 3.73
C GLN A 190 -1.42 18.07 4.11
N ASN A 191 -2.09 17.40 3.17
CA ASN A 191 -3.22 16.54 3.50
C ASN A 191 -2.79 15.32 4.33
N LEU A 192 -1.56 14.83 4.13
CA LEU A 192 -1.04 13.66 4.84
C LEU A 192 -0.56 13.97 6.27
N THR A 193 -0.67 15.22 6.74
CA THR A 193 -0.48 15.59 8.15
C THR A 193 -1.79 15.67 8.93
N ASP A 194 -2.93 15.49 8.28
CA ASP A 194 -4.25 15.53 8.90
C ASP A 194 -4.89 14.12 8.93
N ARG A 195 -5.17 13.64 10.15
CA ARG A 195 -5.74 12.32 10.43
C ARG A 195 -7.02 12.02 9.65
N LYS A 196 -7.82 13.03 9.27
CA LYS A 196 -9.06 12.80 8.52
C LYS A 196 -8.81 12.15 7.16
N TYR A 197 -7.70 12.48 6.50
CA TYR A 197 -7.38 11.91 5.19
C TYR A 197 -6.96 10.46 5.28
N TYR A 198 -6.39 10.02 6.40
CA TYR A 198 -6.12 8.60 6.62
C TYR A 198 -7.42 7.79 6.77
N ASN A 199 -8.49 8.35 7.34
CA ASN A 199 -9.79 7.68 7.32
C ASN A 199 -10.30 7.51 5.88
N THR A 200 -10.09 8.51 5.01
CA THR A 200 -10.42 8.39 3.59
C THR A 200 -9.61 7.29 2.90
N LEU A 201 -8.30 7.19 3.18
CA LEU A 201 -7.44 6.14 2.63
C LEU A 201 -7.84 4.75 3.13
N ILE A 202 -8.17 4.60 4.42
CA ILE A 202 -8.66 3.36 5.01
C ILE A 202 -9.99 2.94 4.36
N ASN A 203 -10.93 3.87 4.23
CA ASN A 203 -12.21 3.60 3.57
C ASN A 203 -11.99 3.18 2.11
N SER A 204 -11.09 3.86 1.40
CA SER A 204 -10.70 3.47 0.05
C SER A 204 -10.14 2.05 0.02
N LEU A 205 -9.23 1.68 0.94
CA LEU A 205 -8.65 0.34 1.03
C LEU A 205 -9.71 -0.75 1.28
N LEU A 206 -10.69 -0.47 2.15
CA LEU A 206 -11.80 -1.40 2.42
C LEU A 206 -12.72 -1.58 1.21
N ILE A 207 -13.00 -0.50 0.47
CA ILE A 207 -13.75 -0.58 -0.79
C ILE A 207 -12.99 -1.46 -1.80
N GLU A 208 -11.66 -1.34 -1.89
CA GLU A 208 -10.88 -2.20 -2.76
C GLU A 208 -10.93 -3.67 -2.34
N TRP A 209 -10.95 -3.95 -1.04
CA TRP A 209 -11.15 -5.32 -0.54
C TRP A 209 -12.55 -5.86 -0.89
N ASP A 210 -13.61 -5.04 -0.76
CA ASP A 210 -14.96 -5.43 -1.16
C ASP A 210 -15.06 -5.79 -2.65
N ASN A 211 -14.20 -5.20 -3.47
CA ASN A 211 -14.10 -5.51 -4.90
C ASN A 211 -13.37 -6.83 -5.21
N VAL A 212 -12.77 -7.50 -4.23
CA VAL A 212 -12.13 -8.82 -4.40
C VAL A 212 -13.15 -9.95 -4.51
N LEU A 213 -12.93 -10.85 -5.47
CA LEU A 213 -13.51 -12.20 -5.51
C LEU A 213 -12.47 -13.19 -4.99
N LEU A 214 -12.73 -13.72 -3.80
CA LEU A 214 -11.88 -14.69 -3.10
C LEU A 214 -12.61 -16.03 -3.05
N PHE A 215 -11.96 -17.10 -3.50
CA PHE A 215 -12.49 -18.45 -3.38
C PHE A 215 -12.33 -18.98 -1.95
N ASP A 216 -13.46 -19.19 -1.27
CA ASP A 216 -13.52 -19.86 0.02
C ASP A 216 -13.87 -21.34 -0.14
N LYS A 217 -12.87 -22.15 -0.46
CA LYS A 217 -13.02 -23.61 -0.67
C LYS A 217 -13.32 -24.39 0.61
N SER A 218 -13.31 -23.74 1.78
CA SER A 218 -13.71 -24.37 3.04
C SER A 218 -15.24 -24.56 3.14
N LYS A 219 -16.02 -23.89 2.30
CA LYS A 219 -17.48 -23.96 2.29
C LYS A 219 -17.98 -24.86 1.17
N THR A 220 -19.02 -25.63 1.45
CA THR A 220 -19.71 -26.47 0.47
C THR A 220 -20.82 -25.68 -0.23
N ILE A 221 -20.57 -25.28 -1.48
CA ILE A 221 -21.56 -24.67 -2.37
C ILE A 221 -21.42 -25.27 -3.77
N ASP A 222 -22.23 -24.82 -4.73
CA ASP A 222 -22.14 -25.24 -6.14
C ASP A 222 -20.73 -25.02 -6.72
N ASP A 223 -20.09 -26.11 -7.17
CA ASP A 223 -18.72 -26.16 -7.67
C ASP A 223 -18.44 -25.17 -8.79
N LYS A 224 -19.45 -24.77 -9.56
CA LYS A 224 -19.27 -23.79 -10.65
C LYS A 224 -18.70 -22.47 -10.14
N PHE A 225 -18.97 -22.08 -8.89
CA PHE A 225 -18.45 -20.83 -8.32
C PHE A 225 -16.95 -20.89 -8.02
N PHE A 226 -16.40 -22.09 -7.84
CA PHE A 226 -14.96 -22.31 -7.65
C PHE A 226 -14.22 -22.57 -8.98
N ASN A 227 -14.92 -22.46 -10.12
CA ASN A 227 -14.35 -22.62 -11.45
C ASN A 227 -14.09 -21.25 -12.07
N THR A 228 -12.83 -20.97 -12.43
CA THR A 228 -12.46 -19.71 -13.10
C THR A 228 -13.15 -19.54 -14.46
N ASN A 229 -13.38 -20.62 -15.21
CA ASN A 229 -14.03 -20.57 -16.52
C ASN A 229 -15.48 -20.06 -16.43
N PHE A 230 -16.17 -20.33 -15.31
CA PHE A 230 -17.51 -19.79 -15.07
C PHE A 230 -17.49 -18.25 -14.98
N TRP A 231 -16.52 -17.70 -14.26
CA TRP A 231 -16.37 -16.24 -14.11
C TRP A 231 -15.92 -15.57 -15.40
N GLU A 232 -15.03 -16.22 -16.17
CA GLU A 232 -14.63 -15.76 -17.50
C GLU A 232 -15.79 -15.74 -18.49
N ASP A 233 -16.61 -16.81 -18.52
CA ASP A 233 -17.82 -16.87 -19.36
C ASP A 233 -18.80 -15.74 -19.00
N ILE A 234 -19.01 -15.47 -17.71
CA ILE A 234 -19.84 -14.36 -17.26
C ILE A 234 -19.32 -13.01 -17.76
N LEU A 235 -18.00 -12.81 -17.79
CA LEU A 235 -17.40 -11.58 -18.28
C LEU A 235 -17.51 -11.45 -19.81
N LYS A 236 -17.37 -12.56 -20.53
CA LYS A 236 -17.38 -12.59 -22.00
C LYS A 236 -18.80 -12.50 -22.59
N ASN A 237 -19.73 -13.28 -22.04
CA ASN A 237 -21.06 -13.50 -22.61
C ASN A 237 -22.19 -12.88 -21.75
N GLY A 238 -21.86 -12.31 -20.59
CA GLY A 238 -22.83 -11.70 -19.69
C GLY A 238 -23.12 -10.23 -19.98
N ASN A 239 -24.24 -9.75 -19.45
CA ASN A 239 -24.50 -8.31 -19.40
C ASN A 239 -23.58 -7.59 -18.40
N ARG A 240 -23.53 -6.25 -18.47
CA ARG A 240 -22.65 -5.40 -17.66
C ARG A 240 -22.70 -5.70 -16.15
N ASN A 241 -23.82 -6.19 -15.61
CA ASN A 241 -24.02 -6.40 -14.18
C ASN A 241 -23.90 -7.88 -13.75
N LYS A 242 -23.86 -8.83 -14.71
CA LYS A 242 -23.90 -10.27 -14.44
C LYS A 242 -22.80 -10.71 -13.47
N PHE A 243 -21.56 -10.24 -13.67
CA PHE A 243 -20.43 -10.55 -12.78
C PHE A 243 -20.71 -10.17 -11.32
N ASN A 244 -21.09 -8.91 -11.08
CA ASN A 244 -21.35 -8.41 -9.73
C ASN A 244 -22.54 -9.12 -9.08
N ASN A 245 -23.58 -9.44 -9.85
CA ASN A 245 -24.74 -10.19 -9.34
C ASN A 245 -24.36 -11.62 -8.95
N GLN A 246 -23.55 -12.30 -9.76
CA GLN A 246 -23.07 -13.65 -9.44
C GLN A 246 -22.11 -13.65 -8.26
N LYS A 247 -21.24 -12.63 -8.13
CA LYS A 247 -20.39 -12.43 -6.95
C LYS A 247 -21.21 -12.22 -5.66
N LYS A 248 -22.28 -11.42 -5.73
CA LYS A 248 -23.22 -11.26 -4.60
C LYS A 248 -23.90 -12.58 -4.24
N LEU A 249 -24.36 -13.34 -5.24
CA LEU A 249 -24.98 -14.66 -5.03
C LEU A 249 -23.99 -15.65 -4.41
N TYR A 250 -22.74 -15.65 -4.90
CA TYR A 250 -21.65 -16.46 -4.36
C TYR A 250 -21.45 -16.21 -2.86
N TYR A 251 -21.21 -14.96 -2.45
CA TYR A 251 -21.03 -14.65 -1.03
C TYR A 251 -22.30 -14.87 -0.19
N LYS A 252 -23.49 -14.68 -0.76
CA LYS A 252 -24.75 -15.05 -0.09
C LYS A 252 -24.81 -16.56 0.20
N LYS A 253 -24.35 -17.40 -0.73
CA LYS A 253 -24.31 -18.86 -0.57
C LYS A 253 -23.25 -19.32 0.43
N LEU A 254 -22.12 -18.63 0.52
CA LEU A 254 -21.08 -18.93 1.50
C LEU A 254 -21.50 -18.60 2.94
N GLY A 255 -22.49 -17.72 3.13
CA GLY A 255 -22.94 -17.24 4.44
C GLY A 255 -22.04 -16.13 5.01
N ASN A 256 -22.40 -15.63 6.20
CA ASN A 256 -21.77 -14.45 6.81
C ASN A 256 -20.36 -14.69 7.38
N GLU A 257 -19.98 -15.95 7.57
CA GLU A 257 -18.67 -16.36 8.11
C GLU A 257 -17.80 -17.01 7.04
N ASN A 258 -17.77 -16.38 5.87
CA ASN A 258 -16.87 -16.75 4.78
C ASN A 258 -15.50 -16.08 4.95
N LEU A 259 -14.48 -16.65 4.32
CA LEU A 259 -13.10 -16.20 4.40
C LEU A 259 -12.94 -14.72 3.99
N HIS A 260 -13.63 -14.25 2.95
CA HIS A 260 -13.56 -12.86 2.50
C HIS A 260 -14.00 -11.89 3.61
N THR A 261 -15.08 -12.23 4.31
CA THR A 261 -15.63 -11.44 5.41
C THR A 261 -14.72 -11.50 6.65
N ILE A 262 -14.12 -12.65 6.94
CA ILE A 262 -13.18 -12.82 8.05
C ILE A 262 -11.93 -11.95 7.82
N ILE A 263 -11.34 -12.01 6.63
CA ILE A 263 -10.18 -11.18 6.27
C ILE A 263 -10.55 -9.69 6.29
N LYS A 264 -11.74 -9.31 5.81
CA LYS A 264 -12.22 -7.93 5.91
C LYS A 264 -12.22 -7.43 7.35
N LYS A 265 -12.79 -8.21 8.28
CA LYS A 265 -12.82 -7.87 9.72
C LYS A 265 -11.42 -7.72 10.30
N GLN A 266 -10.45 -8.54 9.86
CA GLN A 266 -9.06 -8.41 10.29
C GLN A 266 -8.40 -7.14 9.74
N ILE A 267 -8.63 -6.80 8.47
CA ILE A 267 -8.18 -5.53 7.85
C ILE A 267 -8.77 -4.33 8.61
N GLU A 268 -10.07 -4.36 8.92
CA GLU A 268 -10.74 -3.30 9.68
C GLU A 268 -10.15 -3.14 11.08
N ARG A 269 -10.00 -4.22 11.83
CA ARG A 269 -9.37 -4.22 13.16
C ARG A 269 -7.96 -3.66 13.11
N LYS A 270 -7.15 -4.10 12.14
CA LYS A 270 -5.80 -3.59 11.95
C LYS A 270 -5.79 -2.11 11.60
N ALA A 271 -6.69 -1.67 10.73
CA ALA A 271 -6.80 -0.27 10.37
C ALA A 271 -7.20 0.61 11.58
N GLN A 272 -8.05 0.11 12.49
CA GLN A 272 -8.34 0.83 13.75
C GLN A 272 -7.13 0.86 14.68
N LEU A 273 -6.40 -0.26 14.84
CA LEU A 273 -5.18 -0.31 15.64
C LEU A 273 -4.17 0.75 15.18
N LEU A 274 -3.99 0.89 13.87
CA LEU A 274 -3.04 1.85 13.28
C LEU A 274 -3.45 3.32 13.48
N LYS A 275 -4.68 3.61 13.93
CA LYS A 275 -5.11 4.96 14.35
C LYS A 275 -4.68 5.31 15.76
N CYS A 276 -4.49 4.31 16.62
CA CYS A 276 -4.03 4.51 17.97
C CYS A 276 -2.62 5.12 17.95
N VAL A 277 -2.24 5.79 19.03
CA VAL A 277 -0.84 6.18 19.22
C VAL A 277 -0.05 4.91 19.46
N HIS A 278 1.12 4.80 18.84
CA HIS A 278 2.04 3.72 19.17
C HIS A 278 2.40 3.83 20.66
N ILE A 279 1.98 2.85 21.45
CA ILE A 279 2.49 2.67 22.81
C ILE A 279 3.67 1.73 22.62
N PRO A 280 4.92 2.17 22.81
CA PRO A 280 6.07 1.28 22.73
C PRO A 280 5.86 0.16 23.74
N THR A 281 5.81 -1.08 23.28
CA THR A 281 5.75 -2.24 24.16
C THR A 281 7.14 -2.49 24.75
N THR A 282 7.66 -1.56 25.55
CA THR A 282 8.79 -1.83 26.45
C THR A 282 8.25 -2.49 27.71
N ILE A 283 7.80 -3.74 27.56
CA ILE A 283 7.79 -4.68 28.68
C ILE A 283 8.31 -6.00 28.13
N ASN A 284 9.64 -6.12 28.07
CA ASN A 284 10.25 -7.40 28.34
C ASN A 284 9.87 -7.74 29.77
N LEU A 285 8.83 -8.56 29.94
CA LEU A 285 8.65 -9.30 31.19
C LEU A 285 9.81 -10.28 31.23
N GLU A 286 10.97 -9.80 31.70
CA GLU A 286 11.94 -10.70 32.31
C GLU A 286 11.16 -11.46 33.38
N THR A 287 11.02 -12.75 33.14
CA THR A 287 10.48 -13.69 34.11
C THR A 287 11.44 -13.66 35.29
N ALA A 288 11.13 -12.83 36.28
CA ALA A 288 11.74 -12.92 37.60
C ALA A 288 11.40 -14.31 38.14
N GLN A 289 12.32 -15.25 37.95
CA GLN A 289 12.34 -16.50 38.68
C GLN A 289 12.50 -16.14 40.15
N TYR A 290 11.41 -16.21 40.91
CA TYR A 290 11.47 -16.21 42.35
C TYR A 290 12.16 -17.52 42.78
N GLY A 291 13.45 -17.42 43.09
CA GLY A 291 14.16 -18.45 43.82
C GLY A 291 13.59 -18.53 45.23
N VAL A 292 12.81 -19.59 45.50
CA VAL A 292 12.46 -19.98 46.86
C VAL A 292 13.72 -20.58 47.48
N LEU A 293 14.34 -19.84 48.39
CA LEU A 293 15.35 -20.38 49.30
C LEU A 293 14.61 -21.22 50.36
N PHE A 294 14.90 -22.52 50.36
CA PHE A 294 14.66 -23.41 51.50
C PHE A 294 15.82 -23.27 52.49
#